data_AF-J0YJR7-F1
#
_entry.id   AF-J0YJR7-F1
#
_cell.length_a   1.000
_cell.length_b   1.000
_cell.length_c   1.000
_cell.angle_alpha   90.00
_cell.angle_beta   90.00
_cell.angle_gamma   90.00
#
_symmetry.space_group_name_H-M   'P 1'
#
loop_
_entity.id
_entity.type
_entity.pdbx_description
1 polymer ?
#
loop_
_entity_poly.entity_id
_entity_poly.type
_entity_poly.pdbx_seq_one_letter_code
_entity_poly.pdbx_strand_id
1 'polypeptide(L)'
;MGRIFRLAKLTKLVKLTRLLRIIGLSGKLERKASSLLRTNGLLYILYVNVFIVFVGSSILSVVEEKAFSDSLWWAIVTVTTVGYGDIVPNSVFGKWLAIILMLVGIGTIGMLTSALTNFFVKENSNEESKLEQLQNELVMQRRLVEKQAERIEELHKMVQELLNKY
;
A
#
# COMPACT_ATOMS: atom_id res chain seq x y z
N MET A 1 -39.07 22.09 24.23
CA MET A 1 -38.99 20.94 23.30
C MET A 1 -37.90 21.02 22.20
N GLY A 2 -37.11 22.11 22.07
CA GLY A 2 -36.17 22.30 20.93
C GLY A 2 -34.71 21.85 21.12
N ARG A 3 -34.31 21.30 22.28
CA ARG A 3 -32.91 20.87 22.56
C ARG A 3 -32.67 19.38 22.34
N ILE A 4 -33.72 18.56 22.48
CA ILE A 4 -33.63 17.09 22.40
C ILE A 4 -33.46 16.62 20.94
N PHE A 5 -33.96 17.39 19.97
CA PHE A 5 -33.83 17.09 18.54
C PHE A 5 -32.40 17.23 17.98
N ARG A 6 -31.50 17.96 18.66
CA ARG A 6 -30.08 18.04 18.25
C ARG A 6 -29.31 16.74 18.55
N LEU A 7 -29.73 15.98 19.56
CA LEU A 7 -29.10 14.71 19.93
C LEU A 7 -29.44 13.59 18.94
N ALA A 8 -30.58 13.69 18.22
CA ALA A 8 -30.92 12.74 17.15
C ALA A 8 -29.90 12.75 15.99
N LYS A 9 -29.11 13.82 15.81
CA LYS A 9 -27.99 13.85 14.86
C LYS A 9 -26.82 12.92 15.26
N LEU A 10 -26.71 12.52 16.53
CA LEU A 10 -25.66 11.60 16.99
C LEU A 10 -25.89 10.15 16.51
N THR A 11 -27.10 9.82 16.05
CA THR A 11 -27.36 8.52 15.38
C THR A 11 -26.54 8.37 14.10
N LYS A 12 -26.12 9.47 13.46
CA LYS A 12 -25.14 9.45 12.35
C LYS A 12 -23.74 9.02 12.81
N LEU A 13 -23.35 9.30 14.05
CA LEU A 13 -22.06 8.83 14.59
C LEU A 13 -22.04 7.32 14.82
N VAL A 14 -23.19 6.69 15.07
CA VAL A 14 -23.31 5.22 15.12
C VAL A 14 -23.10 4.58 13.74
N LYS A 15 -23.42 5.29 12.64
CA LYS A 15 -22.99 4.87 11.29
C LYS A 15 -21.47 5.00 11.11
N LEU A 16 -20.85 6.02 11.71
CA LEU A 16 -19.39 6.22 11.69
C LEU A 16 -18.64 5.12 12.44
N THR A 17 -19.18 4.62 13.56
CA THR A 17 -18.62 3.45 14.26
C THR A 17 -18.84 2.16 13.49
N ARG A 18 -19.92 2.01 12.71
CA ARG A 18 -20.08 0.91 11.73
C ARG A 18 -19.04 0.97 10.61
N LEU A 19 -18.71 2.17 10.11
CA LEU A 19 -17.66 2.36 9.10
C LEU A 19 -16.27 2.01 9.67
N LEU A 20 -15.98 2.38 10.92
CA LEU A 20 -14.77 1.95 11.64
C LEU A 20 -14.73 0.43 11.84
N ARG A 21 -15.87 -0.23 12.04
CA ARG A 21 -15.96 -1.69 12.18
C ARG A 21 -15.77 -2.45 10.86
N ILE A 22 -16.12 -1.85 9.73
CA ILE A 22 -15.81 -2.39 8.38
C ILE A 22 -14.30 -2.31 8.11
N ILE A 23 -13.63 -1.27 8.61
CA ILE A 23 -12.16 -1.16 8.59
C ILE A 23 -11.53 -2.15 9.59
N GLY A 24 -12.14 -2.34 10.77
CA GLY A 24 -11.65 -3.22 11.85
C GLY A 24 -11.93 -4.72 11.68
N LEU A 25 -12.80 -5.14 10.76
CA LEU A 25 -13.04 -6.57 10.44
C LEU A 25 -11.97 -7.19 9.53
N SER A 26 -10.94 -6.42 9.18
CA SER A 26 -9.87 -6.87 8.32
C SER A 26 -8.57 -6.98 9.11
N GLY A 27 -8.44 -8.02 9.93
CA GLY A 27 -7.12 -8.49 10.41
C GLY A 27 -6.18 -8.84 9.23
N LYS A 28 -6.72 -8.95 8.01
CA LYS A 28 -5.96 -8.97 6.75
C LYS A 28 -5.43 -7.58 6.38
N LEU A 29 -6.21 -6.51 6.54
CA LEU A 29 -5.80 -5.12 6.31
C LEU A 29 -4.75 -4.65 7.30
N GLU A 30 -4.82 -5.04 8.58
CA GLU A 30 -3.74 -4.71 9.53
C GLU A 30 -2.40 -5.32 9.10
N ARG A 31 -2.40 -6.58 8.61
CA ARG A 31 -1.19 -7.22 8.06
C ARG A 31 -0.77 -6.63 6.71
N LYS A 32 -1.72 -6.26 5.84
CA LYS A 32 -1.46 -5.62 4.54
C LYS A 32 -0.91 -4.19 4.72
N ALA A 33 -1.49 -3.42 5.63
CA ALA A 33 -1.03 -2.08 5.99
C ALA A 33 0.32 -2.12 6.71
N SER A 34 0.53 -3.06 7.64
CA SER A 34 1.87 -3.24 8.25
C SER A 34 2.89 -3.65 7.19
N SER A 35 2.54 -4.50 6.22
CA SER A 35 3.41 -4.86 5.10
C SER A 35 3.77 -3.67 4.21
N LEU A 36 2.83 -2.77 3.95
CA LEU A 36 3.06 -1.52 3.20
C LEU A 36 3.96 -0.56 3.98
N LEU A 37 3.64 -0.32 5.26
CA LEU A 37 4.39 0.56 6.16
C LEU A 37 5.79 0.04 6.49
N ARG A 38 6.03 -1.27 6.39
CA ARG A 38 7.33 -1.91 6.63
C ARG A 38 8.23 -1.93 5.40
N THR A 39 7.81 -1.32 4.29
CA THR A 39 8.74 -0.91 3.22
C THR A 39 9.71 0.08 3.87
N ASN A 40 10.98 -0.31 4.07
CA ASN A 40 11.95 0.41 4.92
C ASN A 40 12.04 1.93 4.66
N GLY A 41 11.72 2.39 3.45
CA GLY A 41 11.71 3.81 3.12
C GLY A 41 10.40 4.55 3.44
N LEU A 42 9.24 3.88 3.49
CA LEU A 42 7.94 4.54 3.64
C LEU A 42 7.74 5.10 5.06
N LEU A 43 8.07 4.31 6.08
CA LEU A 43 7.99 4.77 7.48
C LEU A 43 8.94 5.95 7.72
N TYR A 44 10.16 5.86 7.17
CA TYR A 44 11.16 6.89 7.27
C TYR A 44 10.69 8.22 6.64
N ILE A 45 10.13 8.19 5.42
CA ILE A 45 9.64 9.41 4.78
C ILE A 45 8.45 10.02 5.52
N LEU A 46 7.57 9.22 6.12
CA LEU A 46 6.47 9.73 6.94
C LEU A 46 6.99 10.45 8.20
N TYR A 47 8.01 9.90 8.87
CA TYR A 47 8.67 10.58 9.99
C TYR A 47 9.33 11.89 9.56
N VAL A 48 10.03 11.89 8.43
CA VAL A 48 10.64 13.10 7.87
C VAL A 48 9.57 14.15 7.52
N ASN A 49 8.42 13.74 6.99
CA ASN A 49 7.30 14.64 6.69
C ASN A 49 6.72 15.28 7.95
N VAL A 50 6.50 14.48 9.00
CA VAL A 50 6.02 15.02 10.28
C VAL A 50 7.05 16.01 10.82
N PHE A 51 8.33 15.64 10.83
CA PHE A 51 9.40 16.50 11.31
C PHE A 51 9.48 17.83 10.53
N ILE A 52 9.48 17.78 9.19
CA ILE A 52 9.60 18.99 8.37
C ILE A 52 8.35 19.88 8.44
N VAL A 53 7.17 19.30 8.65
CA VAL A 53 5.94 20.07 8.89
C VAL A 53 6.08 20.84 10.20
N PHE A 54 6.46 20.19 11.30
CA PHE A 54 6.63 20.88 12.59
C PHE A 54 7.72 21.97 12.54
N VAL A 55 8.86 21.67 11.91
CA VAL A 55 9.95 22.64 11.74
C VAL A 55 9.52 23.80 10.83
N GLY A 56 8.93 23.50 9.67
CA GLY A 56 8.46 24.49 8.72
C GLY A 56 7.38 25.42 9.32
N SER A 57 6.46 24.86 10.11
CA SER A 57 5.45 25.64 10.82
C SER A 57 6.05 26.53 11.91
N SER A 58 7.07 26.05 12.63
CA SER A 58 7.77 26.84 13.65
C SER A 58 8.50 28.02 13.00
N ILE A 59 9.21 27.77 11.89
CA ILE A 59 9.93 28.81 11.14
C ILE A 59 8.95 29.83 10.58
N LEU A 60 7.88 29.38 9.91
CA LEU A 60 6.89 30.26 9.30
C LEU A 60 6.17 31.12 10.36
N SER A 61 5.85 30.55 11.52
CA SER A 61 5.20 31.27 12.62
C SER A 61 6.04 32.45 13.11
N VAL A 62 7.36 32.27 13.20
CA VAL A 62 8.30 33.33 13.60
C VAL A 62 8.52 34.35 12.46
N VAL A 63 8.68 33.88 11.23
CA VAL A 63 9.05 34.73 10.08
C VAL A 63 7.88 35.59 9.58
N GLU A 64 6.66 35.06 9.64
CA GLU A 64 5.45 35.73 9.17
C GLU A 64 4.59 36.27 10.33
N GLU A 65 5.07 36.17 11.58
CA GLU A 65 4.36 36.57 12.81
C GLU A 65 2.92 36.00 12.89
N LYS A 66 2.75 34.75 12.43
CA LYS A 66 1.47 34.04 12.44
C LYS A 66 1.35 33.13 13.65
N ALA A 67 0.13 32.87 14.10
CA ALA A 67 -0.13 31.86 15.10
C ALA A 67 0.40 30.49 14.63
N PHE A 68 1.04 29.74 15.53
CA PHE A 68 1.61 28.44 15.19
C PHE A 68 0.57 27.48 14.59
N SER A 69 -0.69 27.54 15.05
CA SER A 69 -1.81 26.76 14.49
C SER A 69 -2.02 27.02 13.01
N ASP A 70 -1.90 28.27 12.58
CA ASP A 70 -2.14 28.72 11.20
C ASP A 70 -0.97 28.30 10.31
N SER A 71 0.26 28.41 10.83
CA SER A 71 1.47 27.92 10.17
C SER A 71 1.49 26.39 10.07
N LEU A 72 0.92 25.68 11.05
CA LEU A 72 0.74 24.23 11.02
C LEU A 72 -0.28 23.81 9.97
N TRP A 73 -1.43 24.47 9.95
CA TRP A 73 -2.44 24.27 8.92
C TRP A 73 -1.87 24.48 7.52
N TRP A 74 -1.19 25.60 7.30
CA TRP A 74 -0.54 25.90 6.03
C TRP A 74 0.47 24.82 5.61
N ALA A 75 1.32 24.38 6.52
CA ALA A 75 2.34 23.37 6.21
C ALA A 75 1.71 22.03 5.84
N ILE A 76 0.64 21.61 6.54
CA ILE A 76 -0.11 20.39 6.22
C ILE A 76 -0.75 20.50 4.84
N VAL A 77 -1.46 21.60 4.56
CA VAL A 77 -2.13 21.84 3.27
C VAL A 77 -1.13 21.92 2.11
N THR A 78 0.07 22.43 2.37
CA THR A 78 1.15 22.53 1.37
C THR A 78 1.79 21.17 1.10
N VAL A 79 2.19 20.43 2.14
CA VAL A 79 2.87 19.12 1.97
C VAL A 79 1.93 18.07 1.37
N THR A 80 0.63 18.18 1.65
CA THR A 80 -0.41 17.32 1.05
C THR A 80 -0.84 17.79 -0.35
N THR A 81 -0.25 18.87 -0.87
CA THR A 81 -0.53 19.46 -2.20
C THR A 81 -1.96 19.97 -2.38
N VAL A 82 -2.71 20.19 -1.30
CA VAL A 82 -4.08 20.71 -1.35
C VAL A 82 -4.09 22.19 -1.73
N GLY A 83 -3.25 23.00 -1.08
CA GLY A 83 -2.99 24.39 -1.44
C GLY A 83 -4.22 25.31 -1.48
N TYR A 84 -5.00 25.43 -0.40
CA TYR A 84 -6.18 26.30 -0.36
C TYR A 84 -5.90 27.78 -0.66
N GLY A 85 -4.68 28.25 -0.36
CA GLY A 85 -4.26 29.64 -0.60
C GLY A 85 -4.84 30.66 0.39
N ASP A 86 -5.45 30.19 1.48
CA ASP A 86 -5.96 30.99 2.59
C ASP A 86 -4.84 31.63 3.42
N ILE A 87 -3.75 30.90 3.62
CA ILE A 87 -2.51 31.38 4.23
C ILE A 87 -1.38 31.17 3.23
N VAL A 88 -0.57 32.20 3.02
CA VAL A 88 0.60 32.15 2.13
C VAL A 88 1.76 32.96 2.71
N PRO A 89 3.00 32.47 2.61
CA PRO A 89 4.18 33.24 3.00
C PRO A 89 4.37 34.44 2.07
N ASN A 90 4.55 35.62 2.66
CA ASN A 90 4.77 36.85 1.91
C ASN A 90 6.26 37.21 1.87
N SER A 91 7.00 36.87 2.92
CA SER A 91 8.43 37.14 3.02
C SER A 91 9.23 36.32 2.01
N VAL A 92 10.40 36.84 1.63
CA VAL A 92 11.35 36.14 0.74
C VAL A 92 11.76 34.81 1.35
N PHE A 93 12.03 34.79 2.65
CA PHE A 93 12.46 33.58 3.35
C PHE A 93 11.32 32.55 3.47
N GLY A 94 10.09 32.99 3.79
CA GLY A 94 8.91 32.13 3.81
C GLY A 94 8.61 31.50 2.45
N LYS A 95 8.85 32.23 1.34
CA LYS A 95 8.71 31.68 -0.02
C LYS A 95 9.74 30.60 -0.32
N TRP A 96 11.00 30.78 0.09
CA TRP A 96 12.02 29.73 -0.04
C TRP A 96 11.67 28.48 0.76
N LEU A 97 11.18 28.66 1.99
CA LEU A 97 10.69 27.56 2.81
C LEU A 97 9.52 26.82 2.13
N ALA A 98 8.58 27.56 1.53
CA ALA A 98 7.46 27.00 0.79
C ALA A 98 7.92 26.12 -0.37
N ILE A 99 8.90 26.57 -1.17
CA ILE A 99 9.45 25.79 -2.28
C ILE A 99 10.01 24.46 -1.79
N ILE A 100 10.81 24.48 -0.71
CA ILE A 100 11.38 23.25 -0.13
C ILE A 100 10.26 22.32 0.35
N LEU A 101 9.26 22.85 1.04
CA LEU A 101 8.14 22.07 1.56
C LEU A 101 7.30 21.44 0.45
N MET A 102 7.07 22.17 -0.65
CA MET A 102 6.37 21.66 -1.84
C MET A 102 7.12 20.50 -2.51
N LEU A 103 8.45 20.62 -2.67
CA LEU A 103 9.28 19.54 -3.23
C LEU A 103 9.20 18.27 -2.39
N VAL A 104 9.21 18.42 -1.06
CA VAL A 104 9.06 17.30 -0.13
C VAL A 104 7.67 16.67 -0.23
N GLY A 105 6.62 17.48 -0.35
CA GLY A 105 5.26 16.98 -0.58
C GLY A 105 5.14 16.12 -1.83
N ILE A 106 5.66 16.60 -2.97
CA ILE A 106 5.67 15.85 -4.23
C ILE A 106 6.47 14.55 -4.10
N GLY A 107 7.66 14.61 -3.50
CA GLY A 107 8.49 13.43 -3.27
C GLY A 107 7.79 12.37 -2.41
N THR A 108 7.01 12.81 -1.43
CA THR A 108 6.22 11.94 -0.54
C THR A 108 5.13 11.21 -1.30
N ILE A 109 4.39 11.91 -2.17
CA ILE A 109 3.36 11.30 -3.02
C ILE A 109 3.99 10.28 -3.99
N GLY A 110 5.14 10.61 -4.59
CA GLY A 110 5.88 9.69 -5.45
C GLY A 110 6.31 8.41 -4.72
N MET A 111 6.81 8.55 -3.49
CA MET A 111 7.23 7.41 -2.68
C MET A 111 6.04 6.56 -2.20
N LEU A 112 4.93 7.19 -1.82
CA LEU A 112 3.68 6.50 -1.51
C LEU A 112 3.21 5.68 -2.71
N THR A 113 3.24 6.28 -3.91
CA THR A 113 2.88 5.58 -5.16
C THR A 113 3.81 4.40 -5.42
N SER A 114 5.13 4.58 -5.26
CA SER A 114 6.10 3.49 -5.41
C SER A 114 5.89 2.35 -4.42
N ALA A 115 5.60 2.66 -3.14
CA ALA A 115 5.32 1.65 -2.14
C ALA A 115 4.06 0.85 -2.47
N LEU A 116 3.01 1.51 -2.96
CA LEU A 116 1.80 0.85 -3.45
C LEU A 116 2.10 -0.04 -4.66
N THR A 117 2.81 0.48 -5.67
CA THR A 117 3.19 -0.31 -6.85
C THR A 117 3.98 -1.55 -6.47
N ASN A 118 5.00 -1.43 -5.60
CA ASN A 118 5.80 -2.56 -5.14
C ASN A 118 4.96 -3.59 -4.39
N PHE A 119 3.94 -3.15 -3.66
CA PHE A 119 3.04 -4.05 -2.95
C PHE A 119 2.20 -4.89 -3.91
N PHE A 120 1.58 -4.25 -4.91
CA PHE A 120 0.76 -4.95 -5.90
C PHE A 120 1.60 -5.83 -6.84
N VAL A 121 2.76 -5.36 -7.27
CA VAL A 121 3.68 -6.13 -8.11
C VAL A 121 4.17 -7.38 -7.38
N LYS A 122 4.51 -7.27 -6.09
CA LYS A 122 4.95 -8.43 -5.29
C LYS A 122 3.84 -9.46 -5.06
N GLU A 123 2.58 -9.02 -4.96
CA GLU A 123 1.42 -9.93 -4.86
C GLU A 123 1.26 -10.71 -6.17
N ASN A 124 1.29 -10.01 -7.32
CA ASN A 124 1.16 -10.62 -8.65
C ASN A 124 2.33 -11.57 -8.99
N SER A 125 3.58 -11.19 -8.68
CA SER A 125 4.75 -12.02 -9.00
C SER A 125 4.75 -13.35 -8.25
N ASN A 126 4.21 -13.37 -7.02
CA ASN A 126 4.10 -14.60 -6.24
C ASN A 126 3.03 -15.53 -6.81
N GLU A 127 1.92 -14.99 -7.32
CA GLU A 127 0.90 -15.79 -8.00
C GLU A 127 1.42 -16.37 -9.31
N GLU A 128 2.10 -15.56 -10.12
CA GLU A 128 2.68 -15.99 -11.40
C GLU A 128 3.72 -17.10 -11.22
N SER A 129 4.65 -16.93 -10.27
CA SER A 129 5.64 -17.97 -9.93
C SER A 129 4.99 -19.27 -9.44
N LYS A 130 3.90 -19.17 -8.67
CA LYS A 130 3.16 -20.36 -8.20
C LYS A 130 2.45 -21.09 -9.34
N LEU A 131 1.90 -20.34 -10.30
CA LEU A 131 1.27 -20.91 -11.50
C LEU A 131 2.32 -21.60 -12.38
N GLU A 132 3.49 -21.00 -12.58
CA GLU A 132 4.60 -21.63 -13.31
C GLU A 132 5.06 -22.93 -12.65
N GLN A 133 5.18 -22.95 -11.32
CA GLN A 133 5.54 -24.17 -10.58
C GLN A 133 4.50 -25.28 -10.78
N LEU A 134 3.20 -24.95 -10.68
CA LEU A 134 2.12 -25.91 -10.92
C LEU A 134 2.11 -26.43 -12.36
N GLN A 135 2.36 -25.57 -13.35
CA GLN A 135 2.47 -25.99 -14.75
C GLN A 135 3.65 -26.95 -14.96
N ASN A 136 4.81 -26.64 -14.40
CA ASN A 136 5.99 -27.50 -14.47
C ASN A 136 5.74 -28.86 -13.79
N GLU A 137 5.05 -28.88 -12.65
CA GLU A 137 4.67 -30.11 -11.96
C GLU A 137 3.72 -30.96 -12.80
N LEU A 138 2.70 -30.35 -13.42
CA LEU A 138 1.76 -31.03 -14.32
C LEU A 138 2.46 -31.62 -15.56
N VAL A 139 3.42 -30.90 -16.13
CA VAL A 139 4.23 -31.39 -17.27
C VAL A 139 5.07 -32.59 -16.85
N MET A 140 5.69 -32.55 -15.67
CA MET A 140 6.46 -33.69 -15.14
C MET A 140 5.57 -34.90 -14.86
N GLN A 141 4.38 -34.70 -14.30
CA GLN A 141 3.40 -35.77 -14.09
C GLN A 141 2.97 -36.41 -15.42
N ARG A 142 2.66 -35.60 -16.45
CA ARG A 142 2.32 -36.14 -17.79
C ARG A 142 3.44 -37.00 -18.37
N ARG A 143 4.69 -36.55 -18.31
CA ARG A 143 5.86 -37.32 -18.76
C ARG A 143 6.02 -38.65 -18.01
N LEU A 144 5.74 -38.68 -16.71
CA LEU A 144 5.79 -39.91 -15.93
C LEU A 144 4.70 -40.90 -16.36
N VAL A 145 3.49 -40.42 -16.63
CA VAL A 145 2.39 -41.24 -17.14
C VAL A 145 2.71 -41.80 -18.53
N GLU A 146 3.26 -41.00 -19.43
CA GLU A 146 3.71 -41.45 -20.76
C GLU A 146 4.76 -42.56 -20.64
N LYS A 147 5.79 -42.37 -19.81
CA LYS A 147 6.82 -43.41 -19.55
C LYS A 147 6.25 -44.67 -18.89
N GLN A 148 5.20 -44.56 -18.09
CA GLN A 148 4.52 -45.73 -17.54
C GLN A 148 3.76 -46.49 -18.62
N ALA A 149 3.05 -45.79 -19.52
CA ALA A 149 2.35 -46.39 -20.64
C ALA A 149 3.31 -47.14 -21.58
N GLU A 150 4.45 -46.53 -21.94
CA GLU A 150 5.49 -47.19 -22.76
C GLU A 150 6.01 -48.48 -22.12
N ARG A 151 6.34 -48.44 -20.82
CA ARG A 151 6.81 -49.64 -20.09
C ARG A 151 5.76 -50.74 -20.02
N ILE A 152 4.48 -50.38 -19.88
CA ILE A 152 3.39 -51.36 -19.89
C ILE A 152 3.29 -52.02 -21.26
N GLU A 153 3.44 -51.26 -22.35
CA GLU A 153 3.43 -51.81 -23.71
C GLU A 153 4.63 -52.73 -23.98
N GLU A 154 5.84 -52.35 -23.55
CA GLU A 154 7.02 -53.22 -23.61
C GLU A 154 6.81 -54.53 -22.85
N LEU A 155 6.30 -54.44 -21.61
CA LEU A 155 6.03 -55.62 -20.79
C LEU A 155 5.01 -56.54 -21.47
N HIS A 156 3.97 -55.96 -22.08
CA HIS A 156 2.97 -56.72 -22.83
C HIS A 156 3.58 -57.46 -24.03
N LYS A 157 4.47 -56.80 -24.80
CA LYS A 157 5.18 -57.44 -25.92
C LYS A 157 6.07 -58.59 -25.46
N MET A 158 6.84 -58.40 -24.38
CA MET A 158 7.69 -59.47 -23.82
C MET A 158 6.88 -60.69 -23.37
N VAL A 159 5.73 -60.48 -22.73
CA VAL A 159 4.84 -61.58 -22.32
C VAL A 159 4.29 -62.33 -23.53
N GLN A 160 3.88 -61.62 -24.58
CA GLN A 160 3.40 -62.25 -25.83
C GLN A 160 4.50 -63.05 -26.54
N GLU A 161 5.73 -62.53 -26.62
CA GLU A 161 6.87 -63.27 -27.18
C GLU A 161 7.18 -64.55 -26.40
N LEU A 162 7.12 -64.50 -25.06
CA LEU A 162 7.34 -65.69 -24.23
C LEU A 162 6.23 -66.74 -24.43
N LEU A 163 4.98 -66.32 -24.58
CA LEU A 163 3.85 -67.22 -24.81
C LEU A 163 3.90 -67.89 -26.20
N ASN A 164 4.38 -67.20 -27.24
CA ASN A 164 4.51 -67.75 -28.59
C ASN A 164 5.72 -68.70 -28.78
N LYS A 165 6.62 -68.78 -27.79
CA LYS A 165 7.85 -69.58 -27.86
C LYS A 165 7.67 -71.00 -27.28
N TYR A 166 6.51 -71.31 -26.71
CA TYR A 166 6.08 -72.62 -26.21
C TYR A 166 4.87 -73.13 -26.98
#